data_AF-X1T4K0-F1
#
_entry.id   AF-X1T4K0-F1
#
_cell.length_a   1.000
_cell.length_b   1.000
_cell.length_c   1.000
_cell.angle_alpha   90.00
_cell.angle_beta   90.00
_cell.angle_gamma   90.00
#
_symmetry.space_group_name_H-M   'P 1'
#
loop_
_entity.id
_entity.type
_entity.pdbx_description
1 polymer ?
#
loop_
_entity_poly.entity_id
_entity_poly.type
_entity_poly.pdbx_seq_one_letter_code
_entity_poly.pdbx_strand_id
1 'polypeptide(L)'
;PTPLNLYIEGCKNYRTENKRCIKGIPAKAIEISPGVFEYSQFKRQTAHLRSGQIAGVQINTVTRELKANYDKGVVMDNGRVIPFHL
;
A
#
# COMPACT_ATOMS: atom_id res chain seq x y z
N PRO A 1 14.80 -12.84 26.51
CA PRO A 1 14.10 -12.28 25.33
C PRO A 1 12.84 -13.09 25.04
N THR A 2 11.66 -12.46 25.12
CA THR A 2 10.40 -13.06 24.65
C THR A 2 10.53 -13.43 23.17
N PRO A 3 10.05 -14.62 22.75
CA PRO A 3 10.06 -14.98 21.34
C PRO A 3 9.18 -14.01 20.55
N LEU A 4 9.72 -13.52 19.43
CA LEU A 4 9.01 -12.61 18.54
C LEU A 4 7.98 -13.42 17.75
N ASN A 5 6.69 -13.22 17.98
CA ASN A 5 5.66 -13.90 17.18
C ASN A 5 5.61 -13.24 15.81
N LEU A 6 5.59 -14.09 14.78
CA LEU A 6 5.43 -13.66 13.39
C LEU A 6 4.01 -13.98 12.93
N TYR A 7 3.26 -12.94 12.60
CA TYR A 7 1.93 -13.04 12.02
C TYR A 7 2.05 -12.79 10.52
N ILE A 8 1.68 -13.79 9.69
CA ILE A 8 1.77 -13.72 8.23
C ILE A 8 0.37 -13.67 7.64
N GLU A 9 0.04 -12.55 7.00
CA GLU A 9 -1.24 -12.31 6.33
C GLU A 9 -1.07 -12.35 4.79
N GLY A 10 0.15 -12.55 4.30
CA GLY A 10 0.50 -12.73 2.89
C GLY A 10 1.99 -12.52 2.62
N CYS A 11 2.45 -12.84 1.41
CA CYS A 11 3.89 -12.85 1.06
C CYS A 11 4.62 -11.51 1.30
N LYS A 12 3.90 -10.38 1.34
CA LYS A 12 4.44 -9.05 1.67
C LYS A 12 3.48 -8.27 2.57
N ASN A 13 2.76 -9.00 3.43
CA ASN A 13 1.88 -8.49 4.47
C ASN A 13 2.10 -9.31 5.74
N TYR A 14 2.92 -8.80 6.64
CA TYR A 14 3.27 -9.50 7.88
C TYR A 14 3.56 -8.51 9.00
N ARG A 15 3.48 -8.99 10.23
CA ARG A 15 3.79 -8.19 11.41
C ARG A 15 4.41 -9.02 12.53
N THR A 16 5.14 -8.32 13.37
CA THR A 16 5.62 -8.78 14.67
C THR A 16 4.97 -7.92 15.75
N GLU A 17 5.33 -8.12 17.00
CA GLU A 17 4.89 -7.25 18.10
C GLU A 17 5.30 -5.78 17.88
N ASN A 18 6.40 -5.54 17.17
CA ASN A 18 7.04 -4.23 17.10
C ASN A 18 6.89 -3.55 15.73
N LYS A 19 6.47 -4.28 14.69
CA LYS A 19 6.47 -3.75 13.31
C LYS A 19 5.39 -4.41 12.46
N ARG A 20 4.79 -3.62 11.57
CA ARG A 20 3.95 -4.10 10.47
C ARG A 20 4.61 -3.75 9.13
N CYS A 21 4.65 -4.72 8.23
CA CYS A 21 5.24 -4.61 6.90
C CYS A 21 4.19 -4.94 5.86
N ILE A 22 3.75 -3.94 5.10
CA ILE A 22 2.78 -4.13 4.02
C ILE A 22 3.34 -3.52 2.75
N LYS A 23 3.36 -4.28 1.66
CA LYS A 23 3.85 -3.78 0.37
C LYS A 23 3.05 -2.55 -0.07
N GLY A 24 3.76 -1.44 -0.26
CA GLY A 24 3.20 -0.21 -0.80
C GLY A 24 2.51 0.67 0.24
N ILE A 25 2.52 0.29 1.52
CA ILE A 25 2.09 1.14 2.64
C ILE A 25 3.35 1.59 3.40
N PRO A 26 3.62 2.90 3.50
CA PRO A 26 4.73 3.40 4.30
C PRO A 26 4.59 3.06 5.79
N ALA A 27 5.71 2.86 6.49
CA ALA A 27 5.69 2.54 7.93
C ALA A 27 5.07 3.64 8.81
N LYS A 28 5.01 4.88 8.32
CA LYS A 28 4.37 6.02 9.00
C LYS A 28 2.88 6.19 8.67
N ALA A 29 2.32 5.33 7.83
CA ALA A 29 0.90 5.42 7.49
C ALA A 29 0.03 5.04 8.68
N ILE A 30 -1.12 5.70 8.80
CA ILE A 30 -2.11 5.47 9.84
C ILE A 30 -3.27 4.69 9.24
N GLU A 31 -3.68 3.59 9.87
CA GLU A 31 -4.88 2.85 9.46
C GLU A 31 -6.11 3.60 9.98
N ILE A 32 -6.86 4.25 9.10
CA ILE A 32 -8.03 5.07 9.45
C ILE A 32 -9.33 4.25 9.51
N SER A 33 -9.34 3.10 8.85
CA SER A 33 -10.36 2.06 8.95
C SER A 33 -9.72 0.72 8.56
N PRO A 34 -10.31 -0.44 8.88
CA PRO A 34 -9.73 -1.74 8.55
C PRO A 34 -9.33 -1.84 7.07
N GLY A 35 -8.03 -2.02 6.81
CA GLY A 35 -7.46 -2.12 5.45
C GLY A 35 -7.27 -0.80 4.72
N VAL A 36 -7.59 0.36 5.30
CA VAL A 36 -7.46 1.68 4.67
C VAL A 36 -6.42 2.52 5.41
N PHE A 37 -5.38 2.90 4.68
CA PHE A 37 -4.21 3.60 5.22
C PHE A 37 -4.10 5.01 4.66
N GLU A 38 -3.86 5.96 5.54
CA GLU A 38 -3.62 7.36 5.20
C GLU A 38 -2.16 7.74 5.48
N TYR A 39 -1.54 8.48 4.55
CA TYR A 39 -0.19 9.01 4.74
C TYR A 39 0.07 10.26 3.90
N SER A 40 1.04 11.05 4.36
CA SER A 40 1.56 12.19 3.61
C SER A 40 2.43 11.73 2.44
N GLN A 41 2.20 12.32 1.26
CA GLN A 41 2.96 12.09 0.05
C GLN A 41 3.37 13.42 -0.58
N PHE A 42 4.65 13.53 -0.95
CA PHE A 42 5.13 14.65 -1.75
C PHE A 42 4.56 14.61 -3.16
N LYS A 43 4.10 15.77 -3.65
CA LYS A 43 3.76 15.89 -5.07
C LYS A 43 4.98 15.61 -5.94
N ARG A 44 4.71 15.00 -7.10
CA ARG A 44 5.75 14.74 -8.11
C ARG A 44 6.17 16.06 -8.77
N GLN A 45 7.42 16.14 -9.23
CA GLN A 45 7.93 17.30 -9.96
C GLN A 45 7.05 17.67 -11.16
N THR A 46 6.51 16.70 -11.88
CA THR A 46 5.60 16.95 -13.01
C THR A 46 4.32 17.66 -12.60
N ALA A 47 3.82 17.42 -11.38
CA ALA A 47 2.66 18.14 -10.84
C ALA A 47 3.02 19.59 -10.48
N HIS A 48 4.22 19.81 -9.93
CA HIS A 48 4.74 21.16 -9.64
C HIS A 48 4.90 22.00 -10.92
N LEU A 49 5.47 21.41 -11.97
CA LEU A 49 5.62 22.07 -13.27
C LEU A 49 4.27 22.46 -13.87
N ARG A 50 3.28 21.56 -13.83
CA ARG A 50 1.92 21.83 -14.35
C ARG A 50 1.19 22.91 -13.58
N SER A 51 1.42 23.03 -12.28
CA SER A 51 0.77 24.05 -11.43
C SER A 51 1.54 25.36 -11.35
N GLY A 52 2.65 25.53 -12.08
CA GLY A 52 3.50 26.71 -12.01
C GLY A 52 4.18 26.92 -10.65
N GLN A 53 4.28 25.88 -9.82
CA GLN A 53 4.91 25.97 -8.49
C GLN A 53 6.43 25.99 -8.65
N ILE A 54 7.02 27.19 -8.58
CA ILE A 54 8.47 27.40 -8.77
C ILE A 54 9.31 27.28 -7.48
N ALA A 55 8.67 27.32 -6.31
CA ALA A 55 9.33 27.23 -5.00
C ALA A 55 8.48 26.48 -3.97
N GLY A 56 9.15 25.79 -3.04
CA GLY A 56 8.52 25.00 -1.98
C GLY A 56 8.12 23.58 -2.40
N VAL A 57 7.76 22.76 -1.41
CA VAL A 57 7.30 21.38 -1.59
C VAL A 57 5.84 21.29 -1.17
N GLN A 58 5.02 20.66 -2.00
CA GLN A 58 3.62 20.43 -1.69
C GLN A 58 3.44 18.99 -1.19
N ILE A 59 2.85 18.86 -0.01
CA ILE A 59 2.52 17.59 0.62
C ILE A 59 1.02 17.40 0.51
N ASN A 60 0.60 16.23 0.04
CA ASN A 60 -0.79 15.81 0.02
C ASN A 60 -1.00 14.66 0.98
N THR A 61 -2.16 14.64 1.63
CA THR A 61 -2.66 13.42 2.29
C THR A 61 -3.20 12.48 1.20
N VAL A 62 -2.78 11.23 1.23
CA VAL A 62 -3.29 10.19 0.33
C VAL A 62 -3.79 9.00 1.12
N THR A 63 -4.90 8.42 0.66
CA THR A 63 -5.49 7.20 1.19
C THR A 63 -5.21 6.03 0.27
N ARG A 64 -4.95 4.86 0.85
CA ARG A 64 -4.68 3.62 0.16
C ARG A 64 -5.42 2.47 0.81
N GLU A 65 -6.31 1.85 0.04
CA GLU A 65 -7.05 0.66 0.43
C GLU A 65 -6.29 -0.61 0.04
N LEU A 66 -6.21 -1.57 0.97
CA LEU A 66 -5.69 -2.90 0.73
C LEU A 66 -6.83 -3.82 0.29
N LYS A 67 -6.82 -4.15 -1.00
CA LYS A 67 -7.68 -5.20 -1.54
C LYS A 67 -7.04 -6.56 -1.30
N ALA A 68 -7.57 -7.32 -0.35
CA ALA A 68 -7.15 -8.70 -0.10
C ALA A 68 -7.72 -9.67 -1.16
N ASN A 69 -8.94 -9.39 -1.64
CA ASN A 69 -9.60 -10.21 -2.65
C ASN A 69 -8.93 -10.01 -4.01
N TYR A 70 -8.56 -11.12 -4.65
CA TYR A 70 -8.03 -11.11 -6.01
C TYR A 70 -9.21 -11.02 -7.00
N ASP A 71 -9.56 -9.80 -7.38
CA ASP A 71 -10.69 -9.47 -8.26
C ASP A 71 -10.33 -9.39 -9.75
N LYS A 72 -9.12 -9.83 -10.12
CA LYS A 72 -8.63 -9.72 -11.49
C LYS A 72 -9.02 -10.89 -12.38
N GLY A 73 -9.34 -12.04 -11.80
CA GLY A 73 -9.61 -13.27 -12.55
C GLY A 73 -9.36 -14.54 -11.74
N VAL A 74 -9.43 -15.68 -12.43
CA VAL A 74 -9.10 -17.01 -11.89
C VAL A 74 -7.64 -17.31 -12.17
N VAL A 75 -6.88 -17.70 -11.13
CA VAL A 75 -5.50 -18.17 -11.28
C VAL A 75 -5.54 -19.67 -11.55
N MET A 76 -5.01 -20.10 -12.69
CA MET A 76 -4.87 -21.50 -13.07
C MET A 76 -3.64 -22.12 -12.42
N ASP A 77 -3.57 -23.46 -12.37
CA ASP A 77 -2.48 -24.21 -11.73
C ASP A 77 -1.08 -23.89 -12.31
N ASN A 78 -1.02 -23.44 -13.58
CA ASN A 78 0.21 -23.01 -14.25
C ASN A 78 0.57 -21.54 -13.99
N GLY A 79 -0.16 -20.83 -13.13
CA GLY A 79 0.03 -19.42 -12.81
C GLY A 79 -0.57 -18.44 -13.84
N ARG A 80 -1.22 -18.93 -14.91
CA ARG A 80 -1.94 -18.06 -15.84
C ARG A 80 -3.20 -17.50 -15.19
N VAL A 81 -3.49 -16.23 -15.43
CA VAL A 81 -4.71 -15.56 -14.97
C VAL A 81 -5.71 -15.51 -16.12
N ILE A 82 -6.92 -16.04 -15.91
CA ILE A 82 -8.07 -15.85 -16.80
C ILE A 82 -8.87 -14.67 -16.24
N PRO A 83 -8.86 -13.50 -16.87
CA PRO A 83 -9.47 -12.32 -16.29
C PRO A 83 -10.99 -12.38 -16.36
N PHE A 84 -11.68 -11.77 -15.38
CA PHE A 84 -13.15 -11.69 -15.39
C PHE A 84 -13.68 -10.75 -16.48
N HIS A 85 -12.89 -9.75 -16.87
CA HIS A 85 -13.17 -8.78 -17.92
C HIS A 85 -11.91 -8.57 -18.78
N LEU A 86 -12.08 -8.31 -20.08
CA LEU A 86 -10.97 -8.07 -21.02
C LEU A 86 -10.55 -6.59 -21.05
#